data_AF-A0A9D1ICE5-F1
#
_entry.id   AF-A0A9D1ICE5-F1
#
_cell.length_a   1.000
_cell.length_b   1.000
_cell.length_c   1.000
_cell.angle_alpha   90.00
_cell.angle_beta   90.00
_cell.angle_gamma   90.00
#
_symmetry.space_group_name_H-M   'P 1'
#
loop_
_entity.id
_entity.type
_entity.pdbx_description
1 polymer ?
#
loop_
_entity_poly.entity_id
_entity_poly.type
_entity_poly.pdbx_seq_one_letter_code
_entity_poly.pdbx_strand_id
1 'polypeptide(L)'
;MKRFAVRTLRLCTKDCLCLYVCPTGATDTENSIIDVRKCIGCGACADACPSGAISMVPYAYPPQQKKTETVVALANSLAKGKAAQETIARQLAEKAGSEAEDRLMRAVAKSVRLVNEDLLREAGYMLPQSANTHALLKEWVKNPPSPEFPVEVARKLLDRIPCNENEEEKGKNQTMSKWKCKVCGYIYEGTELPADFTCPVCKQPASSFEKIEEPKAAGKYAGTQTEKNLEAAFAGESQARNKYTYFSSVAKKEGYEQIAALFLKTAENEKEHAKMWFKELNGLGNTAENLLHAAEGENYEWTDMYAGFAKTAEEEGFPELAAKFRLVAAIEKHHEERYRALLKNVEMAQVFARSEVKVWECRNCGHIVVGTAAPEICPTCAHPQSYFEINCENY
;
A
#
# COMPACT_ATOMS: atom_id res chain seq x y z
N MET A 1 -33.90 30.86 -2.31
CA MET A 1 -33.61 29.70 -1.43
C MET A 1 -33.96 30.08 0.00
N LYS A 2 -34.84 29.32 0.68
CA LYS A 2 -35.20 29.58 2.08
C LYS A 2 -33.94 29.42 2.94
N ARG A 3 -33.64 30.41 3.79
CA ARG A 3 -32.45 30.43 4.65
C ARG A 3 -32.86 30.64 6.10
N PHE A 4 -32.02 30.25 7.04
CA PHE A 4 -32.19 30.53 8.47
C PHE A 4 -30.84 30.89 9.09
N ALA A 5 -30.88 31.58 10.23
CA ALA A 5 -29.69 32.00 10.94
C ALA A 5 -29.23 30.89 11.89
N VAL A 6 -27.91 30.67 11.97
CA VAL A 6 -27.27 29.76 12.92
C VAL A 6 -26.19 30.52 13.68
N ARG A 7 -25.98 30.20 14.96
CA ARG A 7 -24.97 30.85 15.81
C ARG A 7 -23.84 29.90 16.17
N THR A 8 -22.61 30.29 15.85
CA THR A 8 -21.40 29.61 16.29
C THR A 8 -21.05 30.07 17.71
N LEU A 9 -21.40 29.27 18.71
CA LEU A 9 -21.26 29.65 20.13
C LEU A 9 -19.83 30.04 20.53
N ARG A 10 -18.80 29.43 19.92
CA ARG A 10 -17.38 29.75 20.20
C ARG A 10 -16.96 31.13 19.74
N LEU A 11 -17.63 31.69 18.72
CA LEU A 11 -17.35 33.03 18.19
C LEU A 11 -18.21 34.10 18.86
N CYS A 12 -19.28 33.69 19.56
CA CYS A 12 -20.23 34.62 20.17
C CYS A 12 -19.59 35.36 21.35
N THR A 13 -19.42 36.66 21.19
CA THR A 13 -18.91 37.60 22.19
C THR A 13 -19.97 38.12 23.17
N LYS A 14 -21.23 37.70 23.00
CA LYS A 14 -22.38 38.08 23.84
C LYS A 14 -22.71 39.60 23.86
N ASP A 15 -22.46 40.30 22.77
CA ASP A 15 -22.88 41.70 22.59
C ASP A 15 -24.42 41.86 22.47
N CYS A 16 -25.15 40.75 22.29
CA CYS A 16 -26.61 40.65 22.28
C CYS A 16 -27.37 41.53 21.27
N LEU A 17 -26.68 42.23 20.36
CA LEU A 17 -27.31 43.08 19.34
C LEU A 17 -28.31 42.32 18.45
N CYS A 18 -27.98 41.05 18.16
CA CYS A 18 -28.85 40.13 17.42
C CYS A 18 -30.25 39.94 18.02
N LEU A 19 -30.42 40.12 19.34
CA LEU A 19 -31.71 40.04 20.03
C LEU A 19 -32.64 41.20 19.64
N TYR A 20 -32.08 42.41 19.60
CA TYR A 20 -32.83 43.64 19.34
C TYR A 20 -33.23 43.80 17.87
N VAL A 21 -32.41 43.30 16.96
CA VAL A 21 -32.67 43.42 15.51
C VAL A 21 -33.52 42.26 14.95
N CYS A 22 -33.80 41.23 15.75
CA CYS A 22 -34.56 40.08 15.28
C CYS A 22 -36.08 40.35 15.33
N PRO A 23 -36.77 40.49 14.18
CA PRO A 23 -38.19 40.89 14.16
C PRO A 23 -39.15 39.80 14.68
N THR A 24 -38.65 38.59 14.92
CA THR A 24 -39.45 37.39 15.28
C THR A 24 -39.08 36.83 16.65
N GLY A 25 -38.07 37.42 17.31
CA GLY A 25 -37.50 36.86 18.54
C GLY A 25 -36.82 35.51 18.34
N ALA A 26 -36.49 35.08 17.11
CA ALA A 26 -35.85 33.79 16.85
C ALA A 26 -34.46 33.65 17.51
N THR A 27 -33.77 34.75 17.76
CA THR A 27 -32.45 34.77 18.42
C THR A 27 -32.53 34.80 19.95
N ASP A 28 -33.72 35.00 20.50
CA ASP A 28 -33.99 35.18 21.92
C ASP A 28 -34.28 33.83 22.59
N THR A 29 -33.19 33.16 22.94
CA THR A 29 -33.20 31.81 23.50
C THR A 29 -32.17 31.72 24.62
N GLU A 30 -32.53 31.13 25.76
CA GLU A 30 -31.65 31.00 26.93
C GLU A 30 -30.37 30.19 26.65
N ASN A 31 -30.45 29.22 25.74
CA ASN A 31 -29.31 28.38 25.35
C ASN A 31 -28.46 28.97 24.22
N SER A 32 -28.74 30.21 23.78
CA SER A 32 -28.08 30.87 22.66
C SER A 32 -28.20 30.16 21.30
N ILE A 33 -29.14 29.21 21.14
CA ILE A 33 -29.42 28.50 19.89
C ILE A 33 -30.60 29.16 19.20
N ILE A 34 -30.38 29.73 18.01
CA ILE A 34 -31.44 30.39 17.23
C ILE A 34 -32.58 29.41 16.92
N ASP A 35 -33.82 29.80 17.26
CA ASP A 35 -35.02 29.02 16.98
C ASP A 35 -35.39 29.11 15.50
N VAL A 36 -35.01 28.07 14.77
CA VAL A 36 -35.29 27.88 13.34
C VAL A 36 -36.78 27.85 12.99
N ARG A 37 -37.68 27.60 13.95
CA ARG A 37 -39.13 27.63 13.70
C ARG A 37 -39.66 29.06 13.63
N LYS A 38 -39.02 30.00 14.32
CA LYS A 38 -39.36 31.44 14.32
C LYS A 38 -38.57 32.22 13.28
N CYS A 39 -37.40 31.72 12.88
CA CYS A 39 -36.52 32.42 11.95
C CYS A 39 -37.13 32.53 10.53
N ILE A 40 -37.38 33.76 10.09
CA ILE A 40 -37.88 34.06 8.73
C ILE A 40 -36.76 34.20 7.68
N GLY A 41 -35.50 34.07 8.08
CA GLY A 41 -34.37 34.08 7.14
C GLY A 41 -33.94 35.45 6.64
N CYS A 42 -34.31 36.55 7.32
CA CYS A 42 -34.08 37.92 6.84
C CYS A 42 -32.61 38.39 6.89
N GLY A 43 -31.75 37.77 7.71
CA GLY A 43 -30.32 38.13 7.80
C GLY A 43 -29.97 39.22 8.81
N ALA A 44 -30.94 39.99 9.33
CA ALA A 44 -30.68 41.14 10.21
C ALA A 44 -29.76 40.82 11.42
N CYS A 45 -29.93 39.65 12.04
CA CYS A 45 -29.08 39.22 13.15
C CYS A 45 -27.64 38.89 12.73
N ALA A 46 -27.43 38.42 11.50
CA ALA A 46 -26.10 38.13 10.96
C ALA A 46 -25.38 39.45 10.65
N ASP A 47 -26.06 40.39 9.99
CA ASP A 47 -25.50 41.70 9.62
C ASP A 47 -25.14 42.54 10.85
N ALA A 48 -25.94 42.43 11.92
CA ALA A 48 -25.70 43.15 13.17
C ALA A 48 -24.67 42.48 14.10
N CYS A 49 -24.17 41.27 13.79
CA CYS A 49 -23.30 40.52 14.71
C CYS A 49 -21.85 41.01 14.62
N PRO A 50 -21.30 41.71 15.63
CA PRO A 50 -19.96 42.31 15.53
C PRO A 50 -18.85 41.26 15.45
N SER A 51 -19.05 40.11 16.10
CA SER A 51 -18.12 38.99 16.08
C SER A 51 -18.25 38.09 14.84
N GLY A 52 -19.23 38.34 13.96
CA GLY A 52 -19.51 37.46 12.83
C GLY A 52 -19.95 36.05 13.26
N ALA A 53 -20.41 35.88 14.50
CA ALA A 53 -20.79 34.60 15.07
C ALA A 53 -22.07 34.01 14.48
N ILE A 54 -22.85 34.79 13.72
CA ILE A 54 -24.11 34.35 13.12
C ILE A 54 -23.95 34.27 11.60
N SER A 55 -24.35 33.14 11.03
CA SER A 55 -24.30 32.90 9.58
C SER A 55 -25.65 32.47 9.05
N MET A 56 -25.95 32.87 7.81
CA MET A 56 -27.17 32.48 7.11
C MET A 56 -26.92 31.19 6.31
N VAL A 57 -27.65 30.13 6.62
CA VAL A 57 -27.54 28.83 5.94
C VAL A 57 -28.84 28.48 5.22
N PRO A 58 -28.79 27.72 4.11
CA PRO A 58 -30.00 27.28 3.43
C PRO A 58 -30.76 26.20 4.22
N TYR A 59 -32.07 26.14 4.02
CA TYR A 59 -32.93 25.13 4.65
C TYR A 59 -32.70 23.72 4.08
N ALA A 60 -32.39 23.66 2.79
CA ALA A 60 -31.94 22.46 2.10
C ALA A 60 -30.57 22.76 1.51
N TYR A 61 -29.56 21.99 1.85
CA TYR A 61 -28.27 22.09 1.18
C TYR A 61 -28.40 21.49 -0.22
N PRO A 62 -27.71 22.05 -1.24
CA PRO A 62 -27.67 21.41 -2.55
C PRO A 62 -27.10 19.99 -2.41
N PRO A 63 -27.53 19.04 -3.26
CA PRO A 63 -26.90 17.73 -3.30
C PRO A 63 -25.41 17.89 -3.58
N GLN A 64 -24.60 17.04 -2.95
CA GLN A 64 -23.17 17.06 -3.17
C GLN A 64 -22.88 16.87 -4.67
N GLN A 65 -22.09 17.78 -5.23
CA GLN A 65 -21.67 17.65 -6.61
C GLN A 65 -20.66 16.50 -6.70
N LYS A 66 -20.94 15.47 -7.50
CA LYS A 66 -19.97 14.41 -7.79
C LYS A 66 -18.72 15.08 -8.36
N LYS A 67 -17.56 14.83 -7.73
CA LYS A 67 -16.27 15.26 -8.27
C LYS A 67 -15.91 14.33 -9.44
N THR A 68 -15.14 14.83 -10.41
CA THR A 68 -14.64 13.98 -11.48
C THR A 68 -13.69 12.92 -10.92
N GLU A 69 -13.59 11.77 -11.58
CA GLU A 69 -12.69 10.68 -11.19
C GLU A 69 -11.25 11.19 -11.01
N THR A 70 -10.80 12.09 -11.89
CA THR A 70 -9.49 12.73 -11.82
C THR A 70 -9.27 13.50 -10.51
N VAL A 71 -10.26 14.28 -10.05
CA VAL A 71 -10.16 15.05 -8.81
C VAL A 71 -10.12 14.12 -7.61
N VAL A 72 -10.95 13.06 -7.61
CA VAL A 72 -10.96 12.04 -6.56
C VAL A 72 -9.61 11.31 -6.49
N ALA A 73 -9.05 10.90 -7.63
CA ALA A 73 -7.75 10.24 -7.70
C ALA A 73 -6.61 11.13 -7.17
N LEU A 74 -6.59 12.41 -7.55
CA LEU A 74 -5.60 13.38 -7.05
C LEU A 74 -5.72 13.60 -5.54
N ALA A 75 -6.95 13.77 -5.04
CA ALA A 75 -7.20 13.95 -3.61
C ALA A 75 -6.76 12.71 -2.80
N ASN A 76 -7.08 11.50 -3.29
CA ASN A 76 -6.65 10.25 -2.65
C ASN A 76 -5.13 10.06 -2.66
N SER A 77 -4.46 10.43 -3.75
CA SER A 77 -2.99 10.41 -3.83
C SER A 77 -2.35 11.33 -2.79
N LEU A 78 -2.85 12.57 -2.67
CA LEU A 78 -2.39 13.50 -1.63
C LEU A 78 -2.71 13.00 -0.22
N ALA A 79 -3.88 12.40 -0.02
CA ALA A 79 -4.29 11.83 1.26
C ALA A 79 -3.35 10.70 1.72
N LYS A 80 -2.95 9.80 0.82
CA LYS A 80 -1.93 8.76 1.08
C LYS A 80 -0.61 9.39 1.54
N GLY A 81 -0.14 10.43 0.84
CA GLY A 81 1.07 11.16 1.21
C GLY A 81 0.96 11.84 2.60
N LYS A 82 -0.20 12.43 2.91
CA LYS A 82 -0.46 13.04 4.22
C LYS A 82 -0.50 12.01 5.34
N ALA A 83 -1.08 10.83 5.10
CA ALA A 83 -1.05 9.74 6.08
C ALA A 83 0.38 9.31 6.43
N ALA A 84 1.26 9.17 5.43
CA ALA A 84 2.68 8.87 5.66
C ALA A 84 3.37 9.98 6.47
N GLN A 85 3.15 11.25 6.12
CA GLN A 85 3.69 12.41 6.85
C GLN A 85 3.20 12.45 8.31
N GLU A 86 1.92 12.14 8.56
CA GLU A 86 1.38 12.08 9.92
C GLU A 86 2.09 11.00 10.75
N THR A 87 2.27 9.80 10.19
CA THR A 87 2.96 8.69 10.85
C THR A 87 4.39 9.06 11.21
N ILE A 88 5.14 9.67 10.27
CA ILE A 88 6.50 10.15 10.51
C ILE A 88 6.50 11.18 11.65
N ALA A 89 5.62 12.17 11.60
CA ALA A 89 5.54 13.19 12.65
C ALA A 89 5.22 12.61 14.04
N ARG A 90 4.37 11.57 14.11
CA ARG A 90 4.10 10.84 15.37
C ARG A 90 5.33 10.12 15.89
N GLN A 91 6.04 9.40 15.02
CA GLN A 91 7.27 8.68 15.40
C GLN A 91 8.38 9.65 15.85
N LEU A 92 8.50 10.81 15.22
CA LEU A 92 9.43 11.85 15.63
C LEU A 92 9.06 12.44 17.00
N ALA A 93 7.77 12.61 17.30
CA ALA A 93 7.33 13.03 18.63
C ALA A 93 7.71 12.00 19.70
N GLU A 94 7.50 10.71 19.44
CA GLU A 94 7.85 9.63 20.37
C GLU A 94 9.36 9.52 20.65
N LYS A 95 10.19 9.92 19.67
CA LYS A 95 11.65 9.91 19.77
C LYS A 95 12.26 11.28 20.14
N ALA A 96 11.44 12.27 20.48
CA ALA A 96 11.91 13.63 20.73
C ALA A 96 12.88 13.69 21.92
N GLY A 97 13.97 14.44 21.77
CA GLY A 97 14.98 14.63 22.82
C GLY A 97 14.60 15.70 23.85
N SER A 98 13.57 16.49 23.54
CA SER A 98 13.05 17.56 24.40
C SER A 98 11.53 17.69 24.34
N GLU A 99 10.94 18.26 25.40
CA GLU A 99 9.51 18.54 25.47
C GLU A 99 9.05 19.51 24.36
N ALA A 100 9.91 20.46 23.97
CA ALA A 100 9.61 21.40 22.90
C ALA A 100 9.47 20.69 21.53
N GLU A 101 10.35 19.73 21.26
CA GLU A 101 10.31 18.91 20.04
C GLU A 101 9.10 17.97 20.01
N ASP A 102 8.78 17.29 21.12
CA ASP A 102 7.57 16.46 21.21
C ASP A 102 6.31 17.28 20.91
N ARG A 103 6.18 18.44 21.58
CA ARG A 103 5.03 19.32 21.40
C ARG A 103 4.92 19.83 19.96
N LEU A 104 6.03 20.18 19.34
CA LEU A 104 6.07 20.61 17.95
C LEU A 104 5.65 19.47 17.01
N MET A 105 6.23 18.28 17.15
CA MET A 105 5.93 17.15 16.26
C MET A 105 4.50 16.65 16.42
N ARG A 106 3.92 16.67 17.63
CA ARG A 106 2.48 16.41 17.83
C ARG A 106 1.59 17.45 17.16
N ALA A 107 1.98 18.73 17.20
CA ALA A 107 1.25 19.79 16.50
C ALA A 107 1.33 19.60 14.97
N VAL A 108 2.49 19.22 14.44
CA VAL A 108 2.68 18.89 13.03
C VAL A 108 1.80 17.69 12.63
N ALA A 109 1.84 16.60 13.38
CA ALA A 109 0.99 15.42 13.12
C ALA A 109 -0.50 15.80 13.06
N LYS A 110 -0.96 16.62 14.01
CA LYS A 110 -2.34 17.12 14.03
C LYS A 110 -2.66 17.99 12.81
N SER A 111 -1.76 18.89 12.42
CA SER A 111 -1.92 19.73 11.23
C SER A 111 -2.03 18.90 9.96
N VAL A 112 -1.13 17.93 9.77
CA VAL A 112 -1.13 17.02 8.62
C VAL A 112 -2.42 16.19 8.57
N ARG A 113 -2.88 15.69 9.71
CA ARG A 113 -4.15 14.96 9.81
C ARG A 113 -5.33 15.80 9.34
N LEU A 114 -5.44 17.04 9.80
CA LEU A 114 -6.57 17.92 9.43
C LEU A 114 -6.63 18.13 7.91
N VAL A 115 -5.48 18.37 7.28
CA VAL A 115 -5.41 18.47 5.81
C VAL A 115 -5.80 17.15 5.15
N ASN A 116 -5.39 16.01 5.71
CA ASN A 116 -5.76 14.70 5.20
C ASN A 116 -7.28 14.45 5.28
N GLU A 117 -7.89 14.78 6.41
CA GLU A 117 -9.34 14.67 6.61
C GLU A 117 -10.11 15.54 5.60
N ASP A 118 -9.63 16.75 5.31
CA ASP A 118 -10.25 17.62 4.32
C ASP A 118 -10.10 17.09 2.89
N LEU A 119 -8.94 16.52 2.54
CA LEU A 119 -8.75 15.86 1.24
C LEU A 119 -9.73 14.68 1.07
N LEU A 120 -9.87 13.84 2.09
CA LEU A 120 -10.79 12.71 2.07
C LEU A 120 -12.26 13.15 2.06
N ARG A 121 -12.59 14.25 2.73
CA ARG A 121 -13.93 14.86 2.71
C ARG A 121 -14.26 15.39 1.31
N GLU A 122 -13.34 16.12 0.68
CA GLU A 122 -13.49 16.62 -0.68
C GLU A 122 -13.53 15.51 -1.73
N ALA A 123 -12.84 14.38 -1.47
CA ALA A 123 -12.92 13.16 -2.28
C ALA A 123 -14.23 12.37 -2.09
N GLY A 124 -15.09 12.76 -1.12
CA GLY A 124 -16.37 12.10 -0.83
C GLY A 124 -16.29 10.90 0.12
N TYR A 125 -15.14 10.62 0.74
CA TYR A 125 -14.92 9.39 1.51
C TYR A 125 -15.49 9.45 2.95
N MET A 126 -15.58 10.63 3.58
CA MET A 126 -15.99 10.78 4.99
C MET A 126 -17.04 11.87 5.21
N LEU A 127 -18.19 11.73 4.55
CA LEU A 127 -19.35 12.57 4.86
C LEU A 127 -20.37 11.79 5.68
N PRO A 128 -21.01 12.41 6.69
CA PRO A 128 -22.04 11.75 7.49
C PRO A 128 -23.11 11.05 6.64
N GLN A 129 -23.50 11.68 5.51
CA GLN A 129 -24.52 11.20 4.57
C GLN A 129 -24.01 10.23 3.49
N SER A 130 -22.74 9.83 3.53
CA SER A 130 -22.12 8.93 2.54
C SER A 130 -22.51 7.46 2.78
N ALA A 131 -22.49 6.64 1.72
CA ALA A 131 -22.71 5.21 1.84
C ALA A 131 -21.64 4.53 2.72
N ASN A 132 -20.41 5.06 2.75
CA ASN A 132 -19.32 4.55 3.59
C ASN A 132 -19.61 4.75 5.08
N THR A 133 -20.08 5.94 5.47
CA THR A 133 -20.45 6.20 6.87
C THR A 133 -21.65 5.36 7.30
N HIS A 134 -22.65 5.21 6.41
CA HIS A 134 -23.79 4.34 6.68
C HIS A 134 -23.37 2.86 6.78
N ALA A 135 -22.46 2.39 5.94
CA ALA A 135 -21.92 1.02 6.01
C ALA A 135 -21.19 0.79 7.33
N LEU A 136 -20.33 1.72 7.74
CA LEU A 136 -19.61 1.66 9.01
C LEU A 136 -20.55 1.65 10.22
N LEU A 137 -21.56 2.53 10.24
CA LEU A 137 -22.54 2.56 11.32
C LEU A 137 -23.38 1.27 11.35
N LYS A 138 -23.80 0.73 10.19
CA LYS A 138 -24.50 -0.56 10.10
C LYS A 138 -23.61 -1.69 10.63
N GLU A 139 -22.32 -1.68 10.29
CA GLU A 139 -21.34 -2.65 10.78
C GLU A 139 -21.17 -2.56 12.29
N TRP A 140 -20.95 -1.37 12.87
CA TRP A 140 -20.81 -1.21 14.31
C TRP A 140 -22.08 -1.54 15.10
N VAL A 141 -23.26 -1.38 14.51
CA VAL A 141 -24.51 -1.85 15.12
C VAL A 141 -24.56 -3.39 15.14
N LYS A 142 -24.06 -4.05 14.09
CA LYS A 142 -24.03 -5.51 13.99
C LYS A 142 -22.91 -6.15 14.82
N ASN A 143 -21.72 -5.55 14.77
CA ASN A 143 -20.47 -5.99 15.36
C ASN A 143 -19.83 -4.79 16.10
N PRO A 144 -20.23 -4.53 17.35
CA PRO A 144 -19.71 -3.40 18.10
C PRO A 144 -18.20 -3.51 18.33
N PRO A 145 -17.43 -2.42 18.15
CA PRO A 145 -15.97 -2.45 18.30
C PRO A 145 -15.52 -2.68 19.76
N SER A 146 -16.39 -2.45 20.75
CA SER A 146 -16.14 -2.80 22.15
C SER A 146 -17.45 -3.11 22.89
N PRO A 147 -17.40 -3.80 24.05
CA PRO A 147 -18.58 -4.06 24.87
C PRO A 147 -19.27 -2.79 25.39
N GLU A 148 -18.56 -1.69 25.63
CA GLU A 148 -19.15 -0.42 26.08
C GLU A 148 -19.64 0.48 24.93
N PHE A 149 -19.53 0.03 23.68
CA PHE A 149 -19.89 0.85 22.54
C PHE A 149 -21.40 1.19 22.54
N PRO A 150 -21.80 2.47 22.37
CA PRO A 150 -23.19 2.89 22.48
C PRO A 150 -23.99 2.56 21.20
N VAL A 151 -24.34 1.29 21.02
CA VAL A 151 -25.06 0.76 19.84
C VAL A 151 -26.35 1.52 19.55
N GLU A 152 -27.13 1.87 20.58
CA GLU A 152 -28.39 2.62 20.41
C GLU A 152 -28.18 4.04 19.87
N VAL A 153 -27.02 4.65 20.13
CA VAL A 153 -26.68 5.96 19.56
C VAL A 153 -26.35 5.79 18.07
N ALA A 154 -25.58 4.77 17.70
CA ALA A 154 -25.27 4.47 16.31
C ALA A 154 -26.54 4.19 15.48
N ARG A 155 -27.53 3.47 16.06
CA ARG A 155 -28.84 3.24 15.44
C ARG A 155 -29.62 4.55 15.24
N LYS A 156 -29.69 5.41 16.26
CA LYS A 156 -30.33 6.73 16.15
C LYS A 156 -29.65 7.64 15.12
N LEU A 157 -28.34 7.51 14.93
CA LEU A 157 -27.61 8.25 13.90
C LEU A 157 -27.98 7.75 12.49
N LEU A 158 -28.07 6.44 12.28
CA LEU A 158 -28.53 5.86 11.01
C LEU A 158 -29.94 6.33 10.62
N ASP A 159 -30.86 6.45 11.60
CA ASP A 159 -32.22 6.90 11.33
C ASP A 159 -32.32 8.41 11.02
N ARG A 160 -31.41 9.22 11.61
CA ARG A 160 -31.45 10.68 11.49
C ARG A 160 -30.64 11.24 10.32
N ILE A 161 -29.60 10.54 9.91
CA ILE A 161 -28.73 10.97 8.82
C ILE A 161 -29.24 10.34 7.53
N PRO A 162 -29.67 11.13 6.53
CA PRO A 162 -30.08 10.57 5.24
C PRO A 162 -28.85 10.06 4.47
N CYS A 163 -28.99 8.91 3.79
CA CYS A 163 -27.99 8.42 2.84
C CYS A 163 -28.22 9.09 1.48
N ASN A 164 -27.26 9.88 1.02
CA ASN A 164 -27.38 10.60 -0.25
C ASN A 164 -26.96 9.77 -1.48
N GLU A 165 -26.52 8.53 -1.26
CA GLU A 165 -26.02 7.59 -2.27
C GLU A 165 -26.92 6.35 -2.29
N ASN A 166 -27.43 5.95 -3.46
CA ASN A 166 -28.35 4.81 -3.59
C ASN A 166 -27.59 3.48 -3.53
N GLU A 167 -28.14 2.47 -2.83
CA GLU A 167 -27.56 1.12 -2.71
C GLU A 167 -27.41 0.39 -4.07
N GLU A 168 -28.08 0.85 -5.13
CA GLU A 168 -28.02 0.27 -6.48
C GLU A 168 -26.73 0.61 -7.27
N GLU A 169 -25.93 1.61 -6.88
CA GLU A 169 -24.63 1.88 -7.54
C GLU A 169 -23.52 0.88 -7.13
N LYS A 170 -23.81 -0.07 -6.21
CA LYS A 170 -22.86 -1.07 -5.69
C LYS A 170 -22.56 -2.28 -6.59
N GLY A 171 -22.89 -2.21 -7.88
CA GLY A 171 -22.66 -3.31 -8.83
C GLY A 171 -21.42 -3.17 -9.72
N LYS A 172 -20.79 -1.99 -9.78
CA LYS A 172 -19.67 -1.76 -10.69
C LYS A 172 -18.36 -1.64 -9.90
N ASN A 173 -17.81 -2.78 -9.49
CA ASN A 173 -16.36 -2.90 -9.36
C ASN A 173 -15.76 -2.70 -10.76
N GLN A 174 -15.65 -1.44 -11.21
CA GLN A 174 -14.83 -1.14 -12.37
C GLN A 174 -13.38 -1.33 -11.94
N THR A 175 -12.69 -2.19 -12.67
CA THR A 175 -11.30 -2.56 -12.44
C THR A 175 -10.45 -1.31 -12.67
N MET A 176 -10.02 -0.66 -11.59
CA MET A 176 -9.16 0.53 -11.65
C MET A 176 -7.80 0.09 -12.19
N SER A 177 -7.43 0.60 -13.35
CA SER A 177 -6.10 0.40 -13.92
C SER A 177 -5.14 1.48 -13.39
N LYS A 178 -3.84 1.17 -13.36
CA LYS A 178 -2.80 2.12 -13.00
C LYS A 178 -1.97 2.47 -14.23
N TRP A 179 -1.55 3.72 -14.35
CA TRP A 179 -0.64 4.18 -15.40
C TRP A 179 0.50 4.96 -14.79
N LYS A 180 1.74 4.66 -15.21
CA LYS A 180 2.95 5.34 -14.74
C LYS A 180 3.43 6.34 -15.80
N CYS A 181 3.73 7.56 -15.39
CA CYS A 181 4.38 8.54 -16.26
C CYS A 181 5.85 8.13 -16.47
N LYS A 182 6.25 7.89 -17.71
CA LYS A 182 7.63 7.50 -18.08
C LYS A 182 8.68 8.56 -17.76
N VAL A 183 8.28 9.81 -17.58
CA VAL A 183 9.21 10.94 -17.37
C VAL A 183 9.48 11.20 -15.90
N CYS A 184 8.47 11.16 -15.04
CA CYS A 184 8.60 11.55 -13.63
C CYS A 184 8.09 10.50 -12.65
N GLY A 185 7.63 9.35 -13.12
CA GLY A 185 7.15 8.26 -12.28
C GLY A 185 5.78 8.47 -11.62
N TYR A 186 5.06 9.55 -11.94
CA TYR A 186 3.72 9.80 -11.38
C TYR A 186 2.74 8.69 -11.78
N ILE A 187 2.01 8.14 -10.79
CA ILE A 187 1.03 7.07 -11.00
C ILE A 187 -0.38 7.65 -11.01
N TYR A 188 -1.07 7.48 -12.13
CA TYR A 188 -2.50 7.75 -12.28
C TYR A 188 -3.30 6.46 -12.01
N GLU A 189 -4.31 6.52 -11.15
CA GLU A 189 -5.22 5.40 -10.85
C GLU A 189 -6.62 5.79 -11.35
N GLY A 190 -7.19 5.03 -12.29
CA GLY A 190 -8.48 5.36 -12.94
C GLY A 190 -9.04 4.19 -13.75
N THR A 191 -10.26 4.31 -14.26
CA THR A 191 -10.86 3.27 -15.12
C THR A 191 -10.21 3.25 -16.51
N GLU A 192 -9.96 4.44 -17.07
CA GLU A 192 -9.21 4.70 -18.29
C GLU A 192 -8.35 5.96 -18.13
N LEU A 193 -7.25 6.08 -18.86
CA LEU A 193 -6.46 7.31 -18.91
C LEU A 193 -7.08 8.27 -19.93
N PRO A 194 -7.64 9.44 -19.52
CA PRO A 194 -8.22 10.39 -20.45
C PRO A 194 -7.18 10.86 -21.48
N ALA A 195 -7.59 11.00 -22.75
CA ALA A 195 -6.67 11.38 -23.83
C ALA A 195 -6.08 12.81 -23.64
N ASP A 196 -6.80 13.68 -22.96
CA ASP A 196 -6.41 15.04 -22.58
C ASP A 196 -5.67 15.10 -21.23
N PHE A 197 -5.43 13.95 -20.59
CA PHE A 197 -4.77 13.92 -19.29
C PHE A 197 -3.35 14.48 -19.39
N THR A 198 -3.05 15.43 -18.50
CA THR A 198 -1.74 16.06 -18.41
C THR A 198 -1.13 15.71 -17.07
N CYS A 199 0.08 15.14 -17.08
CA CYS A 199 0.78 14.76 -15.86
C CYS A 199 0.86 15.96 -14.90
N PRO A 200 0.36 15.86 -13.66
CA PRO A 200 0.35 16.99 -12.74
C PRO A 200 1.76 17.42 -12.34
N VAL A 201 2.72 16.50 -12.36
CA VAL A 201 4.12 16.71 -11.95
C VAL A 201 4.96 17.31 -13.08
N CYS A 202 5.07 16.63 -14.22
CA CYS A 202 5.99 17.03 -15.31
C CYS A 202 5.29 17.67 -16.52
N LYS A 203 3.96 17.86 -16.46
CA LYS A 203 3.13 18.47 -17.52
C LYS A 203 3.15 17.76 -18.87
N GLN A 204 3.66 16.53 -18.91
CA GLN A 204 3.65 15.70 -20.11
C GLN A 204 2.24 15.17 -20.41
N PRO A 205 1.87 15.03 -21.70
CA PRO A 205 0.56 14.54 -22.10
C PRO A 205 0.37 13.05 -21.79
N ALA A 206 -0.87 12.57 -21.92
CA ALA A 206 -1.27 11.17 -21.70
C ALA A 206 -0.41 10.16 -22.47
N SER A 207 0.13 10.52 -23.64
CA SER A 207 1.04 9.69 -24.43
C SER A 207 2.35 9.32 -23.72
N SER A 208 2.72 10.08 -22.68
CA SER A 208 3.91 9.84 -21.87
C SER A 208 3.64 8.88 -20.70
N PHE A 209 2.44 8.30 -20.61
CA PHE A 209 2.10 7.27 -19.64
C PHE A 209 2.17 5.87 -20.26
N GLU A 210 2.59 4.91 -19.45
CA GLU A 210 2.50 3.49 -19.74
C GLU A 210 1.51 2.84 -18.78
N LYS A 211 0.66 1.94 -19.28
CA LYS A 211 -0.25 1.20 -18.43
C LYS A 211 0.58 0.23 -17.59
N ILE A 212 0.42 0.29 -16.28
CA ILE A 212 0.91 -0.75 -15.40
C ILE A 212 -0.06 -1.91 -15.60
N GLU A 213 0.35 -2.89 -16.40
CA GLU A 213 -0.30 -4.18 -16.41
C GLU A 213 -0.03 -4.80 -15.04
N GLU A 214 -1.00 -4.71 -14.13
CA GLU A 214 -0.93 -5.53 -12.93
C GLU A 214 -0.86 -6.99 -13.40
N PRO A 215 0.12 -7.78 -12.92
CA PRO A 215 0.19 -9.19 -13.27
C PRO A 215 -1.15 -9.82 -12.92
N LYS A 216 -1.76 -10.42 -13.93
CA LYS A 216 -3.11 -10.97 -13.86
C LYS A 216 -3.08 -12.22 -12.99
N ALA A 217 -3.27 -12.05 -11.68
CA ALA A 217 -3.79 -13.08 -10.79
C ALA A 217 -4.18 -12.45 -9.45
N ALA A 218 -5.42 -11.98 -9.32
CA ALA A 218 -6.00 -11.85 -7.98
C ALA A 218 -6.16 -13.29 -7.46
N GLY A 219 -5.16 -13.75 -6.70
CA GLY A 219 -5.18 -15.07 -6.07
C GLY A 219 -6.45 -15.24 -5.21
N LYS A 220 -6.73 -16.48 -4.83
CA LYS A 220 -7.92 -16.86 -4.04
C LYS A 220 -8.19 -15.98 -2.81
N TYR A 221 -7.14 -15.36 -2.25
CA TYR A 221 -7.17 -14.57 -1.03
C TYR A 221 -6.94 -13.06 -1.24
N ALA A 222 -6.89 -12.58 -2.48
CA ALA A 222 -6.52 -11.20 -2.81
C ALA A 222 -7.33 -10.15 -2.03
N GLY A 223 -6.62 -9.24 -1.36
CA GLY A 223 -7.18 -8.14 -0.57
C GLY A 223 -7.72 -8.53 0.81
N THR A 224 -7.59 -9.80 1.21
CA THR A 224 -8.08 -10.28 2.52
C THR A 224 -7.01 -10.18 3.61
N GLN A 225 -7.43 -10.25 4.89
CA GLN A 225 -6.48 -10.43 5.99
C GLN A 225 -5.78 -11.80 5.93
N THR A 226 -6.41 -12.81 5.34
CA THR A 226 -5.81 -14.14 5.16
C THR A 226 -4.59 -14.10 4.24
N GLU A 227 -4.62 -13.33 3.16
CA GLU A 227 -3.46 -13.12 2.30
C GLU A 227 -2.28 -12.55 3.08
N LYS A 228 -2.50 -11.47 3.85
CA LYS A 228 -1.46 -10.89 4.71
C LYS A 228 -0.93 -11.88 5.75
N ASN A 229 -1.81 -12.71 6.30
CA ASN A 229 -1.41 -13.75 7.26
C ASN A 229 -0.55 -14.83 6.59
N LEU A 230 -0.87 -15.21 5.34
CA LEU A 230 -0.08 -16.17 4.55
C LEU A 230 1.28 -15.60 4.17
N GLU A 231 1.36 -14.34 3.76
CA GLU A 231 2.62 -13.63 3.48
C GLU A 231 3.50 -13.56 4.75
N ALA A 232 2.90 -13.20 5.89
CA ALA A 232 3.60 -13.17 7.17
C ALA A 232 4.08 -14.56 7.61
N ALA A 233 3.26 -15.60 7.41
CA ALA A 233 3.65 -16.98 7.68
C ALA A 233 4.82 -17.41 6.78
N PHE A 234 4.74 -17.17 5.47
CA PHE A 234 5.82 -17.47 4.53
C PHE A 234 7.13 -16.76 4.91
N ALA A 235 7.07 -15.46 5.24
CA ALA A 235 8.23 -14.71 5.69
C ALA A 235 8.80 -15.25 7.01
N GLY A 236 7.94 -15.62 7.95
CA GLY A 236 8.32 -16.21 9.24
C GLY A 236 9.04 -17.55 9.08
N GLU A 237 8.46 -18.47 8.30
CA GLU A 237 9.02 -19.80 8.05
C GLU A 237 10.36 -19.72 7.29
N SER A 238 10.45 -18.81 6.33
CA SER A 238 11.69 -18.56 5.57
C SER A 238 12.84 -18.05 6.47
N GLN A 239 12.51 -17.16 7.42
CA GLN A 239 13.46 -16.70 8.43
C GLN A 239 13.82 -17.81 9.41
N ALA A 240 12.86 -18.64 9.84
CA ALA A 240 13.08 -19.75 10.76
C ALA A 240 14.04 -20.78 10.16
N ARG A 241 13.82 -21.20 8.91
CA ARG A 241 14.73 -22.09 8.17
C ARG A 241 16.18 -21.61 8.20
N ASN A 242 16.41 -20.34 7.86
CA ASN A 242 17.76 -19.76 7.84
C ASN A 242 18.38 -19.73 9.24
N LYS A 243 17.64 -19.25 10.25
CA LYS A 243 18.10 -19.22 11.65
C LYS A 243 18.47 -20.62 12.15
N TYR A 244 17.63 -21.63 11.93
CA TYR A 244 17.89 -22.99 12.38
C TYR A 244 19.09 -23.62 11.68
N THR A 245 19.30 -23.31 10.40
CA THR A 245 20.52 -23.72 9.68
C THR A 245 21.78 -23.10 10.31
N TYR A 246 21.73 -21.83 10.72
CA TYR A 246 22.84 -21.17 11.41
C TYR A 246 23.06 -21.73 12.82
N PHE A 247 21.98 -22.00 13.56
CA PHE A 247 22.05 -22.58 14.90
C PHE A 247 22.62 -24.00 14.87
N SER A 248 22.32 -24.78 13.85
CA SER A 248 22.97 -26.08 13.62
C SER A 248 24.50 -25.93 13.51
N SER A 249 24.97 -24.92 12.77
CA SER A 249 26.40 -24.65 12.63
C SER A 249 27.06 -24.26 13.96
N VAL A 250 26.36 -23.53 14.83
CA VAL A 250 26.82 -23.21 16.18
C VAL A 250 26.87 -24.46 17.05
N ALA A 251 25.78 -25.22 17.12
CA ALA A 251 25.70 -26.46 17.91
C ALA A 251 26.79 -27.46 17.50
N LYS A 252 27.09 -27.54 16.20
CA LYS A 252 28.18 -28.38 15.68
C LYS A 252 29.56 -27.91 16.15
N LYS A 253 29.83 -26.60 16.13
CA LYS A 253 31.08 -26.03 16.65
C LYS A 253 31.26 -26.27 18.15
N GLU A 254 30.17 -26.35 18.90
CA GLU A 254 30.15 -26.66 20.33
C GLU A 254 30.22 -28.18 20.63
N GLY A 255 30.20 -29.03 19.60
CA GLY A 255 30.29 -30.49 19.74
C GLY A 255 28.94 -31.20 19.95
N TYR A 256 27.81 -30.49 19.85
CA TYR A 256 26.47 -31.06 20.01
C TYR A 256 25.89 -31.57 18.68
N GLU A 257 26.49 -32.63 18.13
CA GLU A 257 26.11 -33.19 16.81
C GLU A 257 24.63 -33.59 16.70
N GLN A 258 24.03 -34.16 17.76
CA GLN A 258 22.60 -34.51 17.76
C GLN A 258 21.72 -33.27 17.69
N ILE A 259 22.04 -32.21 18.43
CA ILE A 259 21.29 -30.95 18.43
C ILE A 259 21.43 -30.27 17.07
N ALA A 260 22.64 -30.28 16.49
CA ALA A 260 22.89 -29.77 15.15
C ALA A 260 22.05 -30.49 14.08
N ALA A 261 21.96 -31.83 14.15
CA ALA A 261 21.12 -32.62 13.26
C ALA A 261 19.63 -32.33 13.42
N LEU A 262 19.16 -32.14 14.67
CA LEU A 262 17.77 -31.76 14.94
C LEU A 262 17.45 -30.37 14.39
N PHE A 263 18.33 -29.38 14.55
CA PHE A 263 18.14 -28.06 13.95
C PHE A 263 18.03 -28.10 12.42
N LEU A 264 18.88 -28.90 11.74
CA LEU A 264 18.77 -29.06 10.29
C LEU A 264 17.47 -29.76 9.88
N LYS A 265 17.05 -30.79 10.63
CA LYS A 265 15.78 -31.46 10.38
C LYS A 265 14.61 -30.48 10.51
N THR A 266 14.61 -29.64 11.55
CA THR A 266 13.58 -28.60 11.74
C THR A 266 13.64 -27.57 10.61
N ALA A 267 14.82 -27.11 10.19
CA ALA A 267 14.97 -26.19 9.06
C ALA A 267 14.36 -26.75 7.76
N GLU A 268 14.52 -28.05 7.51
CA GLU A 268 13.88 -28.72 6.38
C GLU A 268 12.35 -28.84 6.54
N ASN A 269 11.82 -28.93 7.76
CA ASN A 269 10.39 -28.86 8.01
C ASN A 269 9.85 -27.44 7.72
N GLU A 270 10.53 -26.38 8.18
CA GLU A 270 10.10 -25.00 7.89
C GLU A 270 10.17 -24.67 6.41
N LYS A 271 11.12 -25.26 5.67
CA LYS A 271 11.14 -25.18 4.20
C LYS A 271 9.85 -25.73 3.58
N GLU A 272 9.34 -26.87 4.06
CA GLU A 272 8.09 -27.45 3.55
C GLU A 272 6.85 -26.65 4.01
N HIS A 273 6.85 -26.09 5.23
CA HIS A 273 5.81 -25.17 5.68
C HIS A 273 5.75 -23.91 4.80
N ALA A 274 6.89 -23.25 4.59
CA ALA A 274 7.00 -22.08 3.70
C ALA A 274 6.50 -22.41 2.28
N LYS A 275 6.89 -23.57 1.73
CA LYS A 275 6.44 -24.03 0.41
C LYS A 275 4.93 -24.23 0.34
N MET A 276 4.30 -24.72 1.40
CA MET A 276 2.84 -24.86 1.47
C MET A 276 2.15 -23.50 1.37
N TRP A 277 2.59 -22.51 2.15
CA TRP A 277 2.02 -21.16 2.13
C TRP A 277 2.28 -20.43 0.82
N PHE A 278 3.49 -20.57 0.27
CA PHE A 278 3.86 -19.96 -1.00
C PHE A 278 3.02 -20.49 -2.18
N LYS A 279 2.62 -21.77 -2.13
CA LYS A 279 1.66 -22.35 -3.09
C LYS A 279 0.27 -21.74 -2.99
N GLU A 280 -0.24 -21.54 -1.77
CA GLU A 280 -1.55 -20.90 -1.56
C GLU A 280 -1.57 -19.45 -2.09
N LEU A 281 -0.42 -18.79 -2.09
CA LEU A 281 -0.20 -17.46 -2.67
C LEU A 281 0.05 -17.49 -4.19
N ASN A 282 -0.02 -18.65 -4.84
CA ASN A 282 0.33 -18.85 -6.26
C ASN A 282 1.76 -18.39 -6.62
N GLY A 283 2.71 -18.46 -5.68
CA GLY A 283 4.09 -18.04 -5.90
C GLY A 283 4.94 -19.02 -6.72
N LEU A 284 4.41 -20.20 -7.07
CA LEU A 284 5.12 -21.21 -7.85
C LEU A 284 4.53 -21.35 -9.26
N GLY A 285 5.29 -20.89 -10.25
CA GLY A 285 5.03 -21.10 -11.67
C GLY A 285 5.88 -22.21 -12.29
N ASN A 286 5.94 -22.23 -13.62
CA ASN A 286 6.91 -23.02 -14.37
C ASN A 286 8.34 -22.43 -14.26
N THR A 287 9.35 -23.11 -14.79
CA THR A 287 10.75 -22.66 -14.67
C THR A 287 11.00 -21.28 -15.28
N ALA A 288 10.41 -20.96 -16.43
CA ALA A 288 10.55 -19.64 -17.05
C ALA A 288 9.91 -18.55 -16.19
N GLU A 289 8.70 -18.76 -15.71
CA GLU A 289 8.00 -17.84 -14.79
C GLU A 289 8.81 -17.62 -13.51
N ASN A 290 9.32 -18.69 -12.89
CA ASN A 290 10.11 -18.60 -11.67
C ASN A 290 11.46 -17.89 -11.89
N LEU A 291 12.11 -18.08 -13.05
CA LEU A 291 13.35 -17.36 -13.41
C LEU A 291 13.09 -15.87 -13.64
N LEU A 292 11.97 -15.52 -14.26
CA LEU A 292 11.55 -14.14 -14.44
C LEU A 292 11.28 -13.48 -13.07
N HIS A 293 10.49 -14.13 -12.21
CA HIS A 293 10.21 -13.65 -10.86
C HIS A 293 11.50 -13.46 -10.04
N ALA A 294 12.45 -14.39 -10.14
CA ALA A 294 13.76 -14.24 -9.49
C ALA A 294 14.52 -13.02 -10.04
N ALA A 295 14.62 -12.87 -11.36
CA ALA A 295 15.31 -11.73 -11.98
C ALA A 295 14.68 -10.38 -11.59
N GLU A 296 13.35 -10.29 -11.51
CA GLU A 296 12.63 -9.09 -11.10
C GLU A 296 12.84 -8.77 -9.61
N GLY A 297 12.85 -9.79 -8.75
CA GLY A 297 13.18 -9.65 -7.34
C GLY A 297 14.59 -9.12 -7.15
N GLU A 298 15.58 -9.77 -7.76
CA GLU A 298 16.99 -9.35 -7.72
C GLU A 298 17.16 -7.91 -8.24
N ASN A 299 16.48 -7.55 -9.34
CA ASN A 299 16.50 -6.20 -9.90
C ASN A 299 16.08 -5.16 -8.85
N TYR A 300 14.90 -5.34 -8.26
CA TYR A 300 14.37 -4.47 -7.21
C TYR A 300 15.34 -4.37 -6.01
N GLU A 301 15.96 -5.49 -5.63
CA GLU A 301 16.90 -5.52 -4.52
C GLU A 301 18.09 -4.58 -4.76
N TRP A 302 18.73 -4.63 -5.94
CA TRP A 302 19.92 -3.81 -6.18
C TRP A 302 19.63 -2.39 -6.67
N THR A 303 18.54 -2.14 -7.40
CA THR A 303 18.21 -0.80 -7.92
C THR A 303 17.56 0.10 -6.88
N ASP A 304 16.71 -0.47 -6.03
CA ASP A 304 15.83 0.30 -5.13
C ASP A 304 16.10 -0.03 -3.66
N MET A 305 15.99 -1.29 -3.25
CA MET A 305 16.03 -1.68 -1.83
C MET A 305 17.41 -1.42 -1.20
N TYR A 306 18.47 -2.05 -1.68
CA TYR A 306 19.81 -1.90 -1.12
C TYR A 306 20.40 -0.52 -1.40
N ALA A 307 20.07 0.11 -2.52
CA ALA A 307 20.45 1.50 -2.79
C ALA A 307 19.85 2.46 -1.75
N GLY A 308 18.56 2.28 -1.43
CA GLY A 308 17.87 3.01 -0.37
C GLY A 308 18.46 2.73 1.01
N PHE A 309 18.67 1.46 1.36
CA PHE A 309 19.23 1.07 2.66
C PHE A 309 20.64 1.61 2.87
N ALA A 310 21.50 1.59 1.84
CA ALA A 310 22.83 2.16 1.92
C ALA A 310 22.78 3.66 2.21
N LYS A 311 21.88 4.38 1.54
CA LYS A 311 21.69 5.83 1.76
C LYS A 311 21.20 6.12 3.18
N THR A 312 20.17 5.42 3.65
CA THR A 312 19.67 5.56 5.03
C THR A 312 20.76 5.26 6.05
N ALA A 313 21.53 4.18 5.85
CA ALA A 313 22.62 3.83 6.75
C ALA A 313 23.71 4.91 6.80
N GLU A 314 24.01 5.61 5.69
CA GLU A 314 24.92 6.77 5.71
C GLU A 314 24.34 7.97 6.46
N GLU A 315 23.08 8.31 6.20
CA GLU A 315 22.37 9.42 6.86
C GLU A 315 22.30 9.22 8.38
N GLU A 316 22.18 7.98 8.83
CA GLU A 316 22.15 7.60 10.25
C GLU A 316 23.55 7.37 10.88
N GLY A 317 24.64 7.50 10.11
CA GLY A 317 26.01 7.41 10.62
C GLY A 317 26.58 5.99 10.71
N PHE A 318 26.11 5.04 9.90
CA PHE A 318 26.57 3.65 9.80
C PHE A 318 27.29 3.36 8.45
N PRO A 319 28.44 3.99 8.15
CA PRO A 319 29.09 3.90 6.84
C PRO A 319 29.58 2.49 6.49
N GLU A 320 30.01 1.69 7.47
CA GLU A 320 30.42 0.30 7.24
C GLU A 320 29.26 -0.58 6.77
N LEU A 321 28.06 -0.34 7.32
CA LEU A 321 26.85 -1.07 6.92
C LEU A 321 26.37 -0.62 5.53
N ALA A 322 26.45 0.68 5.25
CA ALA A 322 26.17 1.21 3.92
C ALA A 322 27.09 0.61 2.84
N ALA A 323 28.39 0.48 3.14
CA ALA A 323 29.33 -0.18 2.26
C ALA A 323 28.94 -1.65 2.00
N LYS A 324 28.54 -2.38 3.06
CA LYS A 324 28.06 -3.77 2.91
C LYS A 324 26.80 -3.85 2.03
N PHE A 325 25.82 -2.98 2.22
CA PHE A 325 24.63 -2.96 1.35
C PHE A 325 24.97 -2.73 -0.12
N ARG A 326 25.92 -1.85 -0.44
CA ARG A 326 26.39 -1.64 -1.82
C ARG A 326 27.10 -2.85 -2.39
N LEU A 327 27.90 -3.54 -1.59
CA LEU A 327 28.58 -4.77 -2.01
C LEU A 327 27.56 -5.88 -2.31
N VAL A 328 26.55 -6.03 -1.46
CA VAL A 328 25.46 -6.98 -1.69
C VAL A 328 24.66 -6.61 -2.94
N ALA A 329 24.31 -5.33 -3.14
CA ALA A 329 23.65 -4.87 -4.37
C ALA A 329 24.43 -5.22 -5.65
N ALA A 330 25.77 -5.13 -5.63
CA ALA A 330 26.59 -5.53 -6.77
C ALA A 330 26.53 -7.04 -7.06
N ILE A 331 26.34 -7.87 -6.02
CA ILE A 331 26.14 -9.32 -6.14
C ILE A 331 24.75 -9.63 -6.71
N GLU A 332 23.69 -8.99 -6.19
CA GLU A 332 22.32 -9.23 -6.66
C GLU A 332 22.14 -8.81 -8.12
N LYS A 333 22.84 -7.78 -8.58
CA LYS A 333 22.92 -7.46 -10.01
C LYS A 333 23.43 -8.64 -10.85
N HIS A 334 24.46 -9.34 -10.38
CA HIS A 334 24.97 -10.52 -11.08
C HIS A 334 24.01 -11.71 -10.99
N HIS A 335 23.22 -11.83 -9.91
CA HIS A 335 22.12 -12.79 -9.86
C HIS A 335 21.04 -12.49 -10.90
N GLU A 336 20.61 -11.24 -11.04
CA GLU A 336 19.68 -10.83 -12.11
C GLU A 336 20.23 -11.22 -13.49
N GLU A 337 21.48 -10.85 -13.80
CA GLU A 337 22.13 -11.16 -15.08
C GLU A 337 22.13 -12.67 -15.36
N ARG A 338 22.44 -13.47 -14.34
CA ARG A 338 22.38 -14.94 -14.41
C ARG A 338 20.96 -15.44 -14.70
N TYR A 339 19.96 -15.00 -13.95
CA TYR A 339 18.59 -15.47 -14.12
C TYR A 339 18.00 -15.06 -15.47
N ARG A 340 18.29 -13.85 -15.95
CA ARG A 340 17.89 -13.42 -17.31
C ARG A 340 18.55 -14.26 -18.41
N ALA A 341 19.84 -14.59 -18.26
CA ALA A 341 20.53 -15.47 -19.21
C ALA A 341 19.93 -16.89 -19.22
N LEU A 342 19.60 -17.44 -18.04
CA LEU A 342 18.94 -18.73 -17.91
C LEU A 342 17.52 -18.71 -18.48
N LEU A 343 16.75 -17.67 -18.22
CA LEU A 343 15.40 -17.47 -18.77
C LEU A 343 15.44 -17.49 -20.30
N LYS A 344 16.36 -16.71 -20.88
CA LYS A 344 16.57 -16.66 -22.33
C LYS A 344 16.90 -18.05 -22.90
N ASN A 345 17.71 -18.84 -22.19
CA ASN A 345 18.01 -20.21 -22.61
C ASN A 345 16.78 -21.13 -22.58
N VAL A 346 15.90 -20.98 -21.58
CA VAL A 346 14.64 -21.74 -21.49
C VAL A 346 13.69 -21.34 -22.63
N GLU A 347 13.47 -20.05 -22.84
CA GLU A 347 12.54 -19.53 -23.86
C GLU A 347 12.98 -19.86 -25.29
N MET A 348 14.30 -19.82 -25.56
CA MET A 348 14.84 -20.15 -26.89
C MET A 348 15.13 -21.64 -27.07
N ALA A 349 14.70 -22.50 -26.13
CA ALA A 349 14.99 -23.95 -26.11
C ALA A 349 16.48 -24.28 -26.26
N GLN A 350 17.35 -23.41 -25.73
CA GLN A 350 18.79 -23.56 -25.78
C GLN A 350 19.37 -24.26 -24.54
N VAL A 351 18.59 -24.64 -23.53
CA VAL A 351 19.14 -25.28 -22.31
C VAL A 351 20.09 -26.45 -22.63
N PHE A 352 19.74 -27.27 -23.63
CA PHE A 352 20.52 -28.44 -24.08
C PHE A 352 20.96 -28.36 -25.54
N ALA A 353 20.91 -27.17 -26.15
CA ALA A 353 21.29 -26.94 -27.54
C ALA A 353 21.91 -25.55 -27.75
N ARG A 354 22.84 -25.45 -28.69
CA ARG A 354 23.52 -24.21 -29.09
C ARG A 354 23.66 -24.18 -30.61
N SER A 355 23.72 -22.98 -31.18
CA SER A 355 24.00 -22.79 -32.62
C SER A 355 25.42 -23.21 -33.00
N GLU A 356 26.34 -23.19 -32.03
CA GLU A 356 27.72 -23.59 -32.18
C GLU A 356 28.00 -24.90 -31.44
N VAL A 357 29.02 -25.63 -31.89
CA VAL A 357 29.53 -26.80 -31.19
C VAL A 357 30.04 -26.38 -29.81
N LYS A 358 29.53 -27.03 -28.76
CA LYS A 358 30.02 -26.91 -27.38
C LYS A 358 30.43 -28.28 -26.85
N VAL A 359 31.18 -28.25 -25.75
CA VAL A 359 31.51 -29.43 -24.95
C VAL A 359 30.45 -29.55 -23.86
N TRP A 360 29.76 -30.68 -23.81
CA TRP A 360 28.74 -30.98 -22.80
C TRP A 360 29.26 -32.04 -21.84
N GLU A 361 28.99 -31.86 -20.57
CA GLU A 361 29.38 -32.79 -19.51
C GLU A 361 28.16 -33.30 -18.75
N CYS A 362 28.10 -34.62 -18.54
CA CYS A 362 27.09 -35.23 -17.68
C CYS A 362 27.46 -35.05 -16.20
N ARG A 363 26.68 -34.25 -15.49
CA ARG A 363 26.86 -33.96 -14.05
C ARG A 363 26.79 -35.17 -13.13
N ASN A 364 26.20 -36.27 -13.61
CA ASN A 364 26.08 -37.51 -12.83
C ASN A 364 27.34 -38.38 -12.87
N CYS A 365 28.05 -38.44 -14.01
CA CYS A 365 29.16 -39.38 -14.18
C CYS A 365 30.39 -38.82 -14.92
N GLY A 366 30.40 -37.54 -15.28
CA GLY A 366 31.52 -36.87 -15.98
C GLY A 366 31.66 -37.24 -17.45
N HIS A 367 30.66 -37.89 -18.08
CA HIS A 367 30.75 -38.20 -19.52
C HIS A 367 30.77 -36.92 -20.36
N ILE A 368 31.76 -36.78 -21.23
CA ILE A 368 31.95 -35.62 -22.11
C ILE A 368 31.52 -35.96 -23.54
N VAL A 369 30.73 -35.06 -24.14
CA VAL A 369 30.30 -35.15 -25.54
C VAL A 369 30.44 -33.80 -26.22
N VAL A 370 30.98 -33.80 -27.45
CA VAL A 370 31.20 -32.58 -28.25
C VAL A 370 30.15 -32.51 -29.34
N GLY A 371 29.36 -31.45 -29.38
CA GLY A 371 28.27 -31.30 -30.34
C GLY A 371 27.46 -30.02 -30.18
N THR A 372 26.53 -29.77 -31.09
CA THR A 372 25.60 -28.63 -31.00
C THR A 372 24.49 -28.86 -29.98
N ALA A 373 24.28 -30.08 -29.51
CA ALA A 373 23.30 -30.43 -28.48
C ALA A 373 23.79 -31.56 -27.57
N ALA A 374 23.30 -31.59 -26.33
CA ALA A 374 23.50 -32.71 -25.43
C ALA A 374 22.64 -33.92 -25.88
N PRO A 375 23.11 -35.16 -25.69
CA PRO A 375 22.36 -36.35 -26.08
C PRO A 375 21.13 -36.55 -25.18
N GLU A 376 20.06 -37.14 -25.74
CA GLU A 376 18.82 -37.41 -24.99
C GLU A 376 19.04 -38.34 -23.80
N ILE A 377 19.99 -39.27 -23.92
CA ILE A 377 20.39 -40.24 -22.90
C ILE A 377 21.92 -40.26 -22.83
N CYS A 378 22.48 -40.16 -21.63
CA CYS A 378 23.91 -40.31 -21.41
C CYS A 378 24.36 -41.73 -21.80
N PRO A 379 25.32 -41.89 -22.73
CA PRO A 379 25.75 -43.21 -23.20
C PRO A 379 26.52 -44.00 -22.12
N THR A 380 27.01 -43.34 -21.08
CA THR A 380 27.76 -43.99 -20.00
C THR A 380 26.86 -44.44 -18.85
N CYS A 381 26.00 -43.57 -18.32
CA CYS A 381 25.22 -43.84 -17.11
C CYS A 381 23.70 -43.94 -17.34
N ALA A 382 23.25 -43.87 -18.59
CA ALA A 382 21.85 -43.98 -19.00
C ALA A 382 20.89 -42.94 -18.37
N HIS A 383 21.40 -41.88 -17.76
CA HIS A 383 20.58 -40.79 -17.23
C HIS A 383 20.12 -39.84 -18.36
N PRO A 384 18.95 -39.19 -18.20
CA PRO A 384 18.37 -38.34 -19.23
C PRO A 384 19.19 -37.05 -19.51
N GLN A 385 18.88 -36.39 -20.63
CA GLN A 385 19.49 -35.13 -21.08
C GLN A 385 19.58 -34.05 -19.99
N SER A 386 18.62 -34.03 -19.05
CA SER A 386 18.57 -33.06 -17.95
C SER A 386 19.78 -33.07 -17.01
N TYR A 387 20.64 -34.08 -17.11
CA TYR A 387 21.90 -34.17 -16.36
C TYR A 387 23.09 -33.55 -17.07
N PHE A 388 22.95 -33.09 -18.32
CA PHE A 388 24.03 -32.45 -19.05
C PHE A 388 24.08 -30.94 -18.78
N GLU A 389 25.29 -30.40 -18.69
CA GLU A 389 25.57 -28.97 -18.71
C GLU A 389 26.71 -28.65 -19.68
N ILE A 390 26.93 -27.37 -19.96
CA ILE A 390 28.10 -26.95 -20.73
C ILE A 390 29.33 -27.11 -19.84
N ASN A 391 30.33 -27.84 -20.32
CA ASN A 391 31.60 -27.97 -19.62
C ASN A 391 32.28 -26.60 -19.51
N CYS A 392 32.72 -26.25 -18.30
CA CYS A 392 33.44 -25.03 -17.99
C CYS A 392 34.80 -25.42 -17.38
N GLU A 393 35.89 -25.22 -18.13
CA GLU A 393 37.24 -25.43 -17.62
C GLU A 393 37.71 -24.20 -16.83
N ASN A 394 38.07 -24.41 -15.57
CA ASN A 394 38.53 -23.37 -14.65
C ASN A 394 39.77 -23.79 -13.83
N TYR A 395 40.49 -24.83 -14.28
CA TYR A 395 41.69 -25.38 -13.65
C TYR A 395 42.90 -25.37 -14.59
#